data_AF-G4ZYB6-F1
#
_entry.id   AF-G4ZYB6-F1
#
_cell.length_a   1.000
_cell.length_b   1.000
_cell.length_c   1.000
_cell.angle_alpha   90.00
_cell.angle_beta   90.00
_cell.angle_gamma   90.00
#
_symmetry.space_group_name_H-M   'P 1'
#
loop_
_entity.id
_entity.type
_entity.pdbx_description
1 polymer ?
#
loop_
_entity_poly.entity_id
_entity_poly.type
_entity_poly.pdbx_seq_one_letter_code
_entity_poly.pdbx_strand_id
1 'polypeptide(L)'
;EIGERCRISQEPVDAVLRSVRSSLSPKLLNYRAHYVFRQPRDSIGDQEILDKIQERVSKVMNGHIPDRFDFFKAHLKMDLDEQDVEARVVKYFVDFDQLIEERGFASMLAAGSKDRSDYRDRMKNRCKLI
;
A
#
# COMPACT_ATOMS: atom_id res chain seq x y z
N GLU A 1 -11.58 2.70 13.42
CA GLU A 1 -11.49 1.65 14.46
C GLU A 1 -11.24 2.21 15.86
N ILE A 2 -10.12 2.90 16.13
CA ILE A 2 -9.82 3.44 17.48
C ILE A 2 -10.79 4.54 17.93
N GLY A 3 -11.11 5.51 17.05
CA GLY A 3 -12.04 6.59 17.38
C GLY A 3 -13.45 6.10 17.73
N GLU A 4 -13.92 5.06 17.03
CA GLU A 4 -15.24 4.47 17.30
C GLU A 4 -15.25 3.69 18.63
N ARG A 5 -14.16 2.99 18.95
CA ARG A 5 -14.02 2.33 20.25
C ARG A 5 -14.01 3.33 21.39
N CYS A 6 -13.24 4.43 21.28
CA CYS A 6 -13.21 5.51 22.26
C CYS A 6 -14.56 6.19 22.43
N ARG A 7 -15.33 6.34 21.33
CA ARG A 7 -16.70 6.87 21.37
C ARG A 7 -17.64 5.97 22.17
N ILE A 8 -17.48 4.65 22.06
CA ILE A 8 -18.27 3.65 22.80
C ILE A 8 -17.84 3.58 24.27
N SER A 9 -16.53 3.62 24.56
CA SER A 9 -16.01 3.57 25.93
C SER A 9 -16.04 4.90 26.68
N GLN A 10 -16.39 6.00 26.00
CA GLN A 10 -16.29 7.38 26.50
C GLN A 10 -14.89 7.79 26.96
N GLU A 11 -13.86 7.06 26.52
CA GLU A 11 -12.48 7.40 26.82
C GLU A 11 -11.98 8.48 25.86
N PRO A 12 -11.24 9.48 26.35
CA PRO A 12 -10.62 10.44 25.45
C PRO A 12 -9.59 9.73 24.58
N VAL A 13 -9.65 9.97 23.26
CA VAL A 13 -8.76 9.33 22.27
C VAL A 13 -7.30 9.53 22.64
N ASP A 14 -6.94 10.72 23.12
CA ASP A 14 -5.57 11.06 23.53
C ASP A 14 -5.08 10.22 24.73
N ALA A 15 -5.98 9.72 25.58
CA ALA A 15 -5.61 8.81 26.66
C ALA A 15 -5.41 7.37 26.17
N VAL A 16 -5.95 7.02 25.00
CA VAL A 16 -5.84 5.69 24.39
C VAL A 16 -4.64 5.61 23.45
N LEU A 17 -4.25 6.71 22.83
CA LEU A 17 -3.08 6.79 21.98
C LEU A 17 -1.79 6.73 22.82
N ARG A 18 -0.82 5.96 22.35
CA ARG A 18 0.51 5.86 22.96
C ARG A 18 1.56 6.38 22.00
N SER A 19 2.53 7.11 22.55
CA SER A 19 3.64 7.64 21.77
C SER A 19 4.47 6.52 21.17
N VAL A 20 4.69 6.58 19.86
CA VAL A 20 5.52 5.61 19.14
C VAL A 20 6.98 5.76 19.56
N ARG A 21 7.45 6.99 19.75
CA ARG A 21 8.77 7.31 20.31
C ARG A 21 8.97 6.66 21.67
N SER A 22 7.97 6.69 22.55
CA SER A 22 8.06 6.04 23.87
C SER A 22 8.15 4.52 23.82
N SER A 23 7.70 3.89 22.72
CA SER A 23 7.81 2.44 22.52
C SER A 23 9.22 1.98 22.11
N LEU A 24 10.11 2.92 21.75
CA LEU A 24 11.47 2.62 21.32
C LEU A 24 12.44 2.70 22.50
N SER A 25 13.33 1.71 22.63
CA SER A 25 14.39 1.79 23.62
C SER A 25 15.35 2.96 23.31
N PRO A 26 15.92 3.64 24.32
CA PRO A 26 16.82 4.77 24.09
C PRO A 26 18.01 4.44 23.19
N LYS A 27 18.56 3.22 23.33
CA LYS A 27 19.67 2.73 22.50
C LYS A 27 19.25 2.59 21.03
N LEU A 28 18.08 2.02 20.76
CA LEU A 28 17.55 1.88 19.40
C LEU A 28 17.27 3.26 18.80
N LEU A 29 16.68 4.17 19.57
CA LEU A 29 16.38 5.52 19.11
C LEU A 29 17.66 6.30 18.77
N ASN A 30 18.73 6.19 19.58
CA ASN A 30 20.03 6.79 19.26
C ASN A 30 20.62 6.26 17.94
N TYR A 31 20.58 4.94 17.76
CA TYR A 31 21.03 4.31 16.51
C TYR A 31 20.21 4.82 15.32
N ARG A 32 18.89 4.86 15.44
CA ARG A 32 18.00 5.35 14.37
C ARG A 32 18.22 6.83 14.09
N ALA A 33 18.39 7.65 15.12
CA ALA A 33 18.67 9.08 14.97
C ALA A 33 19.92 9.32 14.11
N HIS A 34 21.00 8.60 14.41
CA HIS A 34 22.27 8.71 13.70
C HIS A 34 22.20 8.16 12.27
N TYR A 35 21.72 6.92 12.09
CA TYR A 35 21.86 6.20 10.82
C TYR A 35 20.65 6.30 9.90
N VAL A 36 19.45 6.48 10.45
CA VAL A 36 18.20 6.48 9.68
C VAL A 36 17.68 7.89 9.45
N PHE A 37 17.51 8.65 10.52
CA PHE A 37 16.91 9.98 10.45
C PHE A 37 17.93 11.07 10.15
N ARG A 38 19.22 10.85 10.44
CA ARG A 38 20.34 11.80 10.27
C ARG A 38 20.06 13.16 10.93
N GLN A 39 19.47 13.14 12.12
CA GLN A 39 19.13 14.33 12.90
C GLN A 39 19.29 14.05 14.40
N PRO A 40 19.34 15.07 15.26
CA PRO A 40 19.43 14.90 16.71
C PRO A 40 18.31 14.00 17.26
N ARG A 41 18.63 13.19 18.27
CA ARG A 41 17.66 12.28 18.91
C ARG A 41 16.45 13.04 19.44
N ASP A 42 16.63 14.26 19.93
CA ASP A 42 15.58 15.03 20.59
C ASP A 42 14.66 15.77 19.61
N SER A 43 15.05 15.89 18.33
CA SER A 43 14.19 16.46 17.29
C SER A 43 13.26 15.44 16.62
N ILE A 44 13.36 14.15 16.96
CA ILE A 44 12.55 13.09 16.36
C ILE A 44 11.25 12.93 17.16
N GLY A 45 10.12 13.40 16.65
CA GLY A 45 8.80 13.17 17.24
C GLY A 45 8.15 11.88 16.76
N ASP A 46 6.91 11.66 17.21
CA ASP A 46 6.08 10.53 16.77
C ASP A 46 5.76 10.64 15.27
N GLN A 47 5.50 11.85 14.78
CA GLN A 47 5.16 12.07 13.37
C GLN A 47 6.33 11.70 12.45
N GLU A 48 7.57 12.10 12.77
CA GLU A 48 8.74 11.74 11.95
C GLU A 48 8.93 10.22 11.89
N ILE A 49 8.69 9.52 13.00
CA ILE A 49 8.77 8.06 13.06
C ILE A 49 7.69 7.44 12.17
N LEU A 50 6.45 7.91 12.26
CA LEU A 50 5.34 7.45 11.44
C LEU A 50 5.60 7.71 9.95
N ASP A 51 6.07 8.90 9.59
CA ASP A 51 6.40 9.26 8.20
C ASP A 51 7.51 8.35 7.64
N LYS A 52 8.55 8.05 8.43
CA LYS A 52 9.59 7.10 8.01
C LYS A 52 9.10 5.67 7.90
N ILE A 53 8.18 5.25 8.75
CA ILE A 53 7.52 3.95 8.61
C ILE A 53 6.75 3.93 7.30
N GLN A 54 5.93 4.94 7.02
CA GLN A 54 5.13 5.03 5.81
C GLN A 54 6.01 5.09 4.55
N GLU A 55 7.10 5.85 4.57
CA GLU A 55 8.07 5.92 3.48
C GLU A 55 8.67 4.53 3.21
N ARG A 56 9.11 3.82 4.25
CA ARG A 56 9.68 2.47 4.12
C ARG A 56 8.66 1.45 3.66
N VAL A 57 7.46 1.45 4.22
CA VAL A 57 6.37 0.55 3.81
C VAL A 57 6.01 0.82 2.35
N SER A 58 5.85 2.07 1.96
CA SER A 58 5.59 2.44 0.56
C SER A 58 6.73 1.99 -0.36
N LYS A 59 7.99 2.14 0.06
CA LYS A 59 9.15 1.64 -0.69
C LYS A 59 9.24 0.12 -0.74
N VAL A 60 8.89 -0.60 0.31
CA VAL A 60 8.87 -2.07 0.34
C VAL A 60 7.74 -2.59 -0.54
N MET A 61 6.56 -1.96 -0.51
CA MET A 61 5.46 -2.29 -1.43
C MET A 61 5.80 -1.97 -2.89
N ASN A 62 6.64 -0.96 -3.14
CA ASN A 62 7.11 -0.62 -4.48
C ASN A 62 8.38 -1.38 -4.93
N GLY A 63 9.19 -1.87 -3.98
CA GLY A 63 10.50 -2.50 -4.21
C GLY A 63 10.46 -4.02 -4.15
N HIS A 64 9.49 -4.57 -3.42
CA HIS A 64 9.07 -5.96 -3.53
C HIS A 64 7.97 -6.04 -4.59
N ILE A 65 8.31 -5.63 -5.81
CA ILE A 65 7.59 -6.11 -6.98
C ILE A 65 8.18 -7.53 -7.21
N PRO A 66 7.59 -8.63 -6.70
CA PRO A 66 7.79 -9.91 -7.39
C PRO A 66 7.42 -9.64 -8.85
N ASP A 67 8.22 -10.14 -9.79
CA ASP A 67 8.05 -9.85 -11.22
C ASP A 67 6.56 -9.76 -11.55
N ARG A 68 6.05 -8.54 -11.80
CA ARG A 68 4.59 -8.30 -11.89
C ARG A 68 3.99 -9.28 -12.89
N PHE A 69 4.75 -9.57 -13.94
CA PHE A 69 4.40 -10.56 -14.93
C PHE A 69 4.18 -11.94 -14.31
N ASP A 70 5.11 -12.46 -13.52
CA ASP A 70 4.96 -13.74 -12.83
C ASP A 70 3.79 -13.73 -11.83
N PHE A 71 3.59 -12.61 -11.11
CA PHE A 71 2.47 -12.49 -10.18
C PHE A 71 1.13 -12.60 -10.91
N PHE A 72 0.90 -11.77 -11.94
CA PHE A 72 -0.35 -11.79 -12.70
C PHE A 72 -0.50 -13.11 -13.47
N LYS A 73 0.57 -13.67 -14.03
CA LYS A 73 0.55 -14.98 -14.69
C LYS A 73 0.14 -16.12 -13.74
N ALA A 74 0.55 -16.06 -12.48
CA ALA A 74 0.20 -17.07 -11.49
C ALA A 74 -1.26 -16.94 -10.99
N HIS A 75 -1.77 -15.71 -10.86
CA HIS A 75 -3.03 -15.43 -10.15
C HIS A 75 -4.19 -14.99 -11.05
N LEU A 76 -3.93 -14.59 -12.30
CA LEU A 76 -4.95 -14.19 -13.26
C LEU A 76 -4.98 -15.20 -14.41
N LYS A 77 -6.06 -15.97 -14.49
CA LYS A 77 -6.27 -16.95 -15.55
C LYS A 77 -7.65 -16.75 -16.15
N MET A 78 -7.72 -16.87 -17.47
CA MET A 78 -8.99 -16.93 -18.16
C MET A 78 -9.68 -18.26 -17.83
N ASP A 79 -10.96 -18.18 -17.46
CA ASP A 79 -11.78 -19.36 -17.19
C ASP A 79 -12.16 -20.03 -18.50
N LEU A 80 -11.49 -21.14 -18.85
CA LEU A 80 -11.71 -21.83 -20.11
C LEU A 80 -12.95 -22.73 -20.09
N ASP A 81 -13.59 -22.92 -18.94
CA ASP A 81 -14.81 -23.72 -18.80
C ASP A 81 -16.06 -22.91 -19.15
N GLU A 82 -15.99 -21.58 -19.11
CA GLU A 82 -17.04 -20.68 -19.61
C GLU A 82 -17.14 -20.75 -21.14
N GLN A 83 -18.32 -21.11 -21.64
CA GLN A 83 -18.56 -21.31 -23.08
C GLN A 83 -18.82 -20.00 -23.81
N ASP A 84 -19.44 -19.03 -23.15
CA ASP A 84 -19.68 -17.70 -23.73
C ASP A 84 -18.36 -16.92 -23.77
N VAL A 85 -17.85 -16.71 -24.99
CA VAL A 85 -16.57 -16.02 -25.23
C VAL A 85 -16.60 -14.60 -24.69
N GLU A 86 -17.70 -13.88 -24.85
CA GLU A 86 -17.84 -12.50 -24.40
C GLU A 86 -17.87 -12.45 -22.88
N ALA A 87 -18.66 -13.32 -22.25
CA ALA A 87 -18.72 -13.41 -20.80
C ALA A 87 -17.34 -13.76 -20.20
N ARG A 88 -16.62 -14.70 -20.81
CA ARG A 88 -15.28 -15.12 -20.41
C ARG A 88 -14.26 -13.97 -20.47
N VAL A 89 -14.27 -13.20 -21.56
CA VAL A 89 -13.36 -12.06 -21.73
C VAL A 89 -13.70 -10.95 -20.74
N VAL A 90 -14.98 -10.62 -20.58
CA VAL A 90 -15.41 -9.61 -19.60
C VAL A 90 -14.99 -10.01 -18.19
N LYS A 91 -15.23 -11.26 -17.80
CA LYS A 91 -14.84 -11.79 -16.49
C LYS A 91 -13.34 -11.67 -16.25
N TYR A 92 -12.51 -12.00 -17.24
CA TYR A 92 -11.06 -11.87 -17.13
C TYR A 92 -10.61 -10.43 -16.80
N PHE A 93 -11.23 -9.43 -17.42
CA PHE A 93 -10.90 -8.02 -17.14
C PHE A 93 -11.44 -7.53 -15.79
N VAL A 94 -12.61 -8.03 -15.37
CA VAL A 94 -13.14 -7.78 -14.02
C VAL A 94 -12.19 -8.36 -12.96
N ASP A 95 -11.78 -9.61 -13.12
CA ASP A 95 -10.83 -10.28 -12.22
C ASP A 95 -9.48 -9.56 -12.19
N PHE A 96 -9.01 -9.02 -13.33
CA PHE A 96 -7.80 -8.19 -13.40
C PHE A 96 -7.90 -6.92 -12.56
N ASP A 97 -8.99 -6.16 -12.69
CA ASP A 97 -9.21 -4.94 -11.93
C ASP A 97 -9.38 -5.22 -10.42
N GLN A 98 -10.11 -6.28 -10.07
CA GLN A 98 -10.24 -6.73 -8.68
C GLN A 98 -8.88 -7.10 -8.09
N LEU A 99 -8.04 -7.85 -8.82
CA LEU A 99 -6.71 -8.25 -8.35
C LEU A 99 -5.79 -7.03 -8.16
N ILE A 100 -5.92 -5.99 -8.99
CA ILE A 100 -5.19 -4.72 -8.85
C ILE A 100 -5.57 -4.02 -7.52
N GLU A 101 -6.85 -3.99 -7.19
CA GLU A 101 -7.36 -3.33 -5.99
C GLU A 101 -6.99 -4.11 -4.71
N GLU A 102 -7.22 -5.42 -4.68
CA GLU A 102 -6.99 -6.27 -3.51
C GLU A 102 -5.51 -6.41 -3.13
N ARG A 103 -4.62 -6.35 -4.13
CA ARG A 103 -3.18 -6.59 -3.95
C ARG A 103 -2.34 -5.32 -3.90
N GLY A 104 -3.00 -4.15 -3.85
CA GLY A 104 -2.34 -2.86 -3.65
C GLY A 104 -1.62 -2.31 -4.88
N PHE A 105 -1.97 -2.77 -6.08
CA PHE A 105 -1.39 -2.25 -7.33
C PHE A 105 -2.14 -1.03 -7.89
N ALA A 106 -3.20 -0.56 -7.20
CA ALA A 106 -4.07 0.52 -7.67
C ALA A 106 -3.31 1.80 -8.03
N SER A 107 -2.27 2.16 -7.29
CA SER A 107 -1.45 3.36 -7.58
C SER A 107 -0.74 3.27 -8.95
N MET A 108 -0.42 2.07 -9.43
CA MET A 108 0.35 1.82 -10.65
C MET A 108 -0.51 1.35 -11.83
N LEU A 109 -1.60 0.64 -11.56
CA LEU A 109 -2.36 -0.10 -12.56
C LEU A 109 -3.85 0.23 -12.58
N ALA A 110 -4.42 0.93 -11.59
CA ALA A 110 -5.85 1.26 -11.63
C ALA A 110 -6.17 2.14 -12.85
N ALA A 111 -7.32 1.87 -13.48
CA ALA A 111 -7.82 2.71 -14.56
C ALA A 111 -7.96 4.17 -14.10
N GLY A 112 -8.73 4.39 -13.02
CA GLY A 112 -8.92 5.69 -12.39
C GLY A 112 -9.44 6.77 -13.36
N SER A 113 -9.47 8.03 -12.91
CA SER A 113 -9.82 9.14 -13.81
C SER A 113 -8.72 9.39 -14.85
N LYS A 114 -9.15 9.75 -16.07
CA LYS A 114 -8.30 10.24 -17.16
C LYS A 114 -7.64 11.59 -16.85
N ASP A 115 -8.17 12.33 -15.88
CA ASP A 115 -7.66 13.65 -15.47
C ASP A 115 -6.36 13.56 -14.66
N ARG A 116 -5.98 12.34 -14.24
CA ARG A 116 -4.72 12.11 -13.55
C ARG A 116 -3.54 12.23 -14.53
N SER A 117 -2.52 13.00 -14.14
CA SER A 117 -1.30 13.21 -14.94
C SER A 117 -0.57 11.92 -15.32
N ASP A 118 -0.68 10.87 -14.50
CA ASP A 118 -0.05 9.57 -14.70
C ASP A 118 -0.94 8.54 -15.44
N TYR A 119 -2.13 8.93 -15.92
CA TYR A 119 -3.07 8.01 -16.60
C TYR A 119 -2.44 7.23 -17.75
N ARG A 120 -1.69 7.92 -18.63
CA ARG A 120 -1.06 7.30 -19.80
C ARG A 120 -0.06 6.21 -19.39
N ASP A 121 0.73 6.45 -18.35
CA ASP A 121 1.75 5.50 -17.91
C ASP A 121 1.12 4.29 -17.23
N ARG A 122 0.04 4.48 -16.45
CA ARG A 122 -0.74 3.37 -15.91
C ARG A 122 -1.35 2.50 -17.02
N MET A 123 -1.92 3.12 -18.06
CA MET A 123 -2.49 2.38 -19.20
C MET A 123 -1.43 1.58 -19.95
N LYS A 124 -0.25 2.17 -20.20
CA LYS A 124 0.88 1.44 -20.78
C LYS A 124 1.32 0.26 -19.93
N ASN A 125 1.30 0.39 -18.60
CA ASN A 125 1.66 -0.70 -17.71
C ASN A 125 0.61 -1.82 -17.69
N ARG A 126 -0.68 -1.49 -17.81
CA ARG A 126 -1.75 -2.50 -17.96
C ARG A 126 -1.56 -3.32 -19.25
N CYS A 127 -1.30 -2.64 -20.37
CA CYS A 127 -1.07 -3.31 -21.67
C CYS A 127 0.15 -4.22 -21.70
N LYS A 128 1.06 -4.14 -20.71
CA LYS A 128 2.18 -5.09 -20.63
C LYS A 128 1.78 -6.39 -19.93
N LEU A 129 0.71 -6.39 -19.13
CA LEU A 129 0.29 -7.53 -18.30
C LEU A 129 -0.81 -8.38 -18.95
N ILE A 130 -1.47 -7.82 -19.96
CA ILE A 130 -2.52 -8.44 -20.77
C ILE A 130 -1.88 -8.86 -22.10
#